data_AF-A0A832UCK9-F1
#
_entry.id   AF-A0A832UCK9-F1
#
_cell.length_a   1.000
_cell.length_b   1.000
_cell.length_c   1.000
_cell.angle_alpha   90.00
_cell.angle_beta   90.00
_cell.angle_gamma   90.00
#
_symmetry.space_group_name_H-M   'P 1'
#
loop_
_entity.id
_entity.type
_entity.pdbx_description
1 polymer ?
#
loop_
_entity_poly.entity_id
_entity_poly.type
_entity_poly.pdbx_seq_one_letter_code
_entity_poly.pdbx_strand_id
1 'polypeptide(L)'
;FIYSILSAVAGYQMAALMAPMYDVALEGYGGIIAIFGAIGGFIGGIIVWIIASVIFYLISMVFHGEGSMKKVLEAVGYGMAPLIAAAGIGIAYLTMVADQVVAPVIRDIMDPDAAEEAVEAFMNQPVMADFSLLQTFLSVVFMIWAVNIWYYGIRHARRLTARDAGITVLIPVAIYLIVVIASYGVF
;
A
#
# COMPACT_ATOMS: atom_id res chain seq x y z
N PHE A 1 3.31 11.76 -4.68
CA PHE A 1 4.76 11.76 -5.03
C PHE A 1 5.63 11.28 -3.87
N ILE A 2 5.72 11.99 -2.72
CA ILE A 2 6.55 11.53 -1.58
C ILE A 2 6.13 10.13 -1.10
N TYR A 3 4.82 9.89 -0.93
CA TYR A 3 4.30 8.57 -0.61
C TYR A 3 4.79 7.50 -1.60
N SER A 4 4.72 7.77 -2.90
CA SER A 4 5.20 6.88 -3.96
C SER A 4 6.71 6.60 -3.90
N ILE A 5 7.53 7.59 -3.50
CA ILE A 5 8.96 7.37 -3.27
C ILE A 5 9.17 6.39 -2.10
N LEU A 6 8.44 6.56 -1.01
CA LEU A 6 8.52 5.62 0.11
C LEU A 6 7.99 4.24 -0.27
N SER A 7 6.92 4.15 -1.06
CA SER A 7 6.45 2.88 -1.62
C SER A 7 7.52 2.21 -2.48
N ALA A 8 8.34 2.98 -3.21
CA ALA A 8 9.47 2.46 -3.96
C ALA A 8 10.55 1.87 -3.04
N VAL A 9 10.88 2.56 -1.93
CA VAL A 9 11.83 2.04 -0.95
C VAL A 9 11.32 0.75 -0.30
N ALA A 10 10.05 0.72 0.10
CA ALA A 10 9.42 -0.48 0.66
C ALA A 10 9.41 -1.64 -0.35
N GLY A 11 9.08 -1.36 -1.61
CA GLY A 11 9.09 -2.35 -2.69
C GLY A 11 10.49 -2.89 -2.98
N TYR A 12 11.50 -2.02 -3.00
CA TYR A 12 12.90 -2.42 -3.10
C TYR A 12 13.30 -3.36 -1.98
N GLN A 13 12.99 -2.97 -0.74
CA GLN A 13 13.37 -3.71 0.45
C GLN A 13 12.74 -5.10 0.48
N MET A 14 11.44 -5.19 0.21
CA MET A 14 10.74 -6.48 0.18
C MET A 14 11.29 -7.38 -0.95
N ALA A 15 11.50 -6.82 -2.14
CA ALA A 15 12.07 -7.57 -3.26
C ALA A 15 13.52 -8.01 -3.00
N ALA A 16 14.32 -7.21 -2.29
CA ALA A 16 15.66 -7.60 -1.86
C ALA A 16 15.64 -8.76 -0.86
N LEU A 17 14.65 -8.81 0.05
CA LEU A 17 14.48 -9.93 0.98
C LEU A 17 14.03 -11.21 0.26
N MET A 18 13.26 -11.09 -0.82
CA MET A 18 12.80 -12.23 -1.62
C MET A 18 13.82 -12.68 -2.68
N ALA A 19 14.78 -11.83 -3.06
CA ALA A 19 15.75 -12.13 -4.12
C ALA A 19 16.48 -13.47 -3.93
N PRO A 20 16.94 -13.86 -2.72
CA PRO A 20 17.64 -15.13 -2.53
C PRO A 20 16.79 -16.38 -2.84
N MET A 21 15.46 -16.25 -2.90
CA MET A 21 14.58 -17.34 -3.32
C MET A 21 14.92 -17.84 -4.74
N TYR A 22 15.44 -16.96 -5.58
CA TYR A 22 15.69 -17.22 -7.00
C TYR A 22 17.16 -17.50 -7.33
N ASP A 23 18.05 -17.59 -6.32
CA ASP A 23 19.50 -17.68 -6.55
C ASP A 23 19.92 -18.86 -7.43
N VAL A 24 19.16 -19.97 -7.41
CA VAL A 24 19.44 -21.15 -8.26
C VAL A 24 19.25 -20.84 -9.75
N ALA A 25 18.29 -20.00 -10.10
CA ALA A 25 17.93 -19.71 -11.48
C ALA A 25 18.46 -18.36 -11.98
N LEU A 26 18.63 -17.41 -11.06
CA LEU A 26 18.93 -16.01 -11.33
C LEU A 26 20.10 -15.52 -10.47
N GLU A 27 21.14 -16.35 -10.32
CA GLU A 27 22.33 -15.99 -9.54
C GLU A 27 22.90 -14.63 -10.00
N GLY A 28 23.12 -13.73 -9.03
CA GLY A 28 23.63 -12.37 -9.29
C GLY A 28 22.59 -11.35 -9.76
N TYR A 29 21.32 -11.74 -9.98
CA TYR A 29 20.25 -10.81 -10.38
C TYR A 29 19.51 -10.17 -9.20
N GLY A 30 19.88 -10.45 -7.95
CA GLY A 30 19.15 -9.93 -6.79
C GLY A 30 18.99 -8.41 -6.77
N GLY A 31 20.01 -7.66 -7.20
CA GLY A 31 19.91 -6.20 -7.36
C GLY A 31 18.90 -5.76 -8.44
N ILE A 32 18.77 -6.52 -9.53
CA ILE A 32 17.79 -6.26 -10.59
C ILE A 32 16.37 -6.53 -10.08
N ILE A 33 16.16 -7.64 -9.37
CA ILE A 33 14.88 -7.98 -8.73
C ILE A 33 14.45 -6.84 -7.79
N ALA A 34 15.37 -6.36 -6.95
CA ALA A 34 15.11 -5.25 -6.03
C ALA A 34 14.74 -3.94 -6.76
N ILE A 35 15.40 -3.61 -7.86
CA ILE A 35 15.06 -2.43 -8.69
C ILE A 35 13.64 -2.55 -9.27
N PHE A 36 13.25 -3.73 -9.77
CA PHE A 36 11.87 -3.95 -10.24
C PHE A 36 10.86 -3.82 -9.11
N GLY A 37 11.18 -4.31 -7.91
CA GLY A 37 10.40 -4.06 -6.69
C GLY A 37 10.22 -2.56 -6.41
N ALA A 38 11.29 -1.77 -6.56
CA ALA A 38 11.24 -0.32 -6.38
C ALA A 38 10.33 0.37 -7.40
N ILE A 39 10.45 -0.01 -8.67
CA ILE A 39 9.61 0.52 -9.76
C ILE A 39 8.15 0.17 -9.51
N GLY A 40 7.86 -1.09 -9.14
CA GLY A 40 6.53 -1.55 -8.79
C GLY A 40 5.93 -0.76 -7.63
N GLY A 41 6.71 -0.55 -6.56
CA GLY A 41 6.31 0.26 -5.41
C GLY A 41 6.00 1.72 -5.79
N PHE A 42 6.86 2.36 -6.60
CA PHE A 42 6.64 3.72 -7.06
C PHE A 42 5.35 3.86 -7.88
N ILE A 43 5.18 2.99 -8.88
CA ILE A 43 4.01 2.98 -9.76
C ILE A 43 2.76 2.69 -8.94
N GLY A 44 2.79 1.70 -8.05
CA GLY A 44 1.70 1.35 -7.15
C GLY A 44 1.25 2.54 -6.31
N GLY A 45 2.19 3.29 -5.71
CA GLY A 45 1.85 4.49 -4.93
C GLY A 45 1.19 5.60 -5.76
N ILE A 46 1.59 5.77 -7.03
CA ILE A 46 0.93 6.71 -7.96
C ILE A 46 -0.48 6.22 -8.34
N ILE A 47 -0.63 4.93 -8.63
CA ILE A 47 -1.91 4.31 -9.00
C ILE A 47 -2.91 4.47 -7.86
N VAL A 48 -2.53 4.18 -6.61
CA VAL A 48 -3.42 4.33 -5.44
C VAL A 48 -3.94 5.76 -5.32
N TRP A 49 -3.07 6.76 -5.49
CA TRP A 49 -3.45 8.17 -5.44
C TRP A 49 -4.46 8.53 -6.54
N ILE A 50 -4.23 8.06 -7.76
CA ILE A 50 -5.13 8.31 -8.89
C ILE A 50 -6.46 7.60 -8.70
N ILE A 51 -6.46 6.32 -8.32
CA ILE A 51 -7.67 5.52 -8.11
C ILE A 51 -8.53 6.16 -7.02
N ALA A 52 -7.97 6.49 -5.86
CA ALA A 52 -8.72 7.15 -4.79
C ALA A 52 -9.33 8.48 -5.26
N SER A 53 -8.58 9.27 -6.02
CA SER A 53 -9.06 10.52 -6.61
C SER A 53 -10.21 10.31 -7.58
N VAL A 54 -10.10 9.32 -8.46
CA VAL A 54 -11.13 8.99 -9.44
C VAL A 54 -12.39 8.51 -8.73
N ILE A 55 -12.28 7.62 -7.74
CA ILE A 55 -13.41 7.13 -6.96
C ILE A 55 -14.16 8.29 -6.29
N PHE A 56 -13.46 9.16 -5.57
CA PHE A 56 -14.10 10.31 -4.91
C PHE A 56 -14.70 11.30 -5.91
N TYR A 57 -14.02 11.53 -7.04
CA TYR A 57 -14.56 12.37 -8.10
C TYR A 57 -15.87 11.77 -8.64
N LEU A 58 -15.88 10.49 -9.00
CA LEU A 58 -17.04 9.84 -9.59
C LEU A 58 -18.24 9.81 -8.64
N ILE A 59 -18.02 9.41 -7.38
CA ILE A 59 -19.10 9.36 -6.37
C ILE A 59 -19.64 10.76 -6.09
N SER A 60 -18.77 11.78 -6.03
CA SER A 60 -19.24 13.16 -5.84
C SER A 60 -20.17 13.66 -6.95
N MET A 61 -20.10 13.09 -8.17
CA MET A 61 -20.99 13.49 -9.27
C MET A 61 -22.44 13.11 -9.00
N VAL A 62 -22.69 12.01 -8.27
CA VAL A 62 -24.04 11.58 -7.85
C VAL A 62 -24.67 12.64 -6.94
N PHE A 63 -23.85 13.37 -6.18
CA PHE A 63 -24.26 14.46 -5.30
C PHE A 63 -24.10 15.84 -5.94
N HIS A 64 -24.04 15.90 -7.28
CA HIS A 64 -23.90 17.15 -8.04
C HIS A 64 -22.67 17.99 -7.66
N GLY A 65 -21.57 17.34 -7.26
CA GLY A 65 -20.35 18.04 -6.88
C GLY A 65 -19.80 18.94 -8.00
N GLU A 66 -19.38 20.14 -7.63
CA GLU A 66 -18.83 21.16 -8.52
C GLU A 66 -17.33 21.33 -8.29
N GLY A 67 -16.53 21.34 -9.35
CA GLY A 67 -15.07 21.52 -9.27
C GLY A 67 -14.33 20.61 -10.24
N SER A 68 -13.03 20.84 -10.42
CA SER A 68 -12.25 20.05 -11.36
C SER A 68 -11.65 18.80 -10.70
N MET A 69 -11.40 17.77 -11.51
CA MET A 69 -10.62 16.60 -11.10
C MET A 69 -9.25 16.99 -10.53
N LYS A 70 -8.64 18.07 -11.03
CA LYS A 70 -7.40 18.63 -10.50
C LYS A 70 -7.50 18.96 -9.00
N LYS A 71 -8.57 19.62 -8.55
CA LYS A 71 -8.75 19.94 -7.13
C LYS A 71 -8.94 18.69 -6.26
N VAL A 72 -9.56 17.64 -6.82
CA VAL A 72 -9.68 16.35 -6.14
C VAL A 72 -8.32 15.67 -6.01
N LEU A 73 -7.53 15.63 -7.09
CA LEU A 73 -6.16 15.12 -7.05
C LEU A 73 -5.30 15.83 -5.98
N GLU A 74 -5.39 17.16 -5.90
CA GLU A 74 -4.72 17.94 -4.86
C GLU A 74 -5.21 17.56 -3.45
N ALA A 75 -6.53 17.55 -3.23
CA ALA A 75 -7.13 17.19 -1.94
C ALA A 75 -6.75 15.77 -1.48
N VAL A 76 -6.80 14.80 -2.40
CA VAL A 76 -6.41 13.42 -2.10
C VAL A 76 -4.90 13.34 -1.85
N GLY A 77 -4.10 14.06 -2.62
CA GLY A 77 -2.65 14.15 -2.43
C GLY A 77 -2.27 14.65 -1.05
N TYR A 78 -2.96 15.66 -0.51
CA TYR A 78 -2.76 16.13 0.87
C TYR A 78 -3.12 15.06 1.90
N GLY A 79 -4.23 14.32 1.70
CA GLY A 79 -4.59 13.25 2.62
C GLY A 79 -3.71 11.99 2.52
N MET A 80 -2.74 11.94 1.58
CA MET A 80 -1.68 10.92 1.62
C MET A 80 -0.62 11.21 2.69
N ALA A 81 -0.60 12.42 3.28
CA ALA A 81 0.43 12.80 4.24
C ALA A 81 0.52 11.87 5.48
N PRO A 82 -0.59 11.45 6.12
CA PRO A 82 -0.54 10.45 7.18
C PRO A 82 0.07 9.12 6.73
N LEU A 83 -0.18 8.69 5.49
CA LEU A 83 0.34 7.42 4.96
C LEU A 83 1.85 7.43 4.73
N ILE A 84 2.46 8.62 4.61
CA ILE A 84 3.93 8.78 4.57
C ILE A 84 4.54 8.32 5.90
N ALA A 85 3.90 8.64 7.03
CA ALA A 85 4.36 8.20 8.34
C ALA A 85 4.23 6.69 8.50
N ALA A 86 3.10 6.10 8.10
CA ALA A 86 2.93 4.64 8.10
C ALA A 86 4.02 3.93 7.28
N ALA A 87 4.27 4.40 6.05
CA ALA A 87 5.30 3.84 5.18
C ALA A 87 6.70 3.97 5.80
N GLY A 88 7.04 5.13 6.35
CA GLY A 88 8.34 5.36 7.00
C GLY A 88 8.58 4.44 8.20
N ILE A 89 7.57 4.28 9.07
CA ILE A 89 7.65 3.36 10.21
C ILE A 89 7.81 1.91 9.73
N GLY A 90 7.08 1.51 8.67
CA GLY A 90 7.20 0.19 8.08
C GLY A 90 8.58 -0.14 7.54
N ILE A 91 9.15 0.79 6.75
CA ILE A 91 10.51 0.67 6.21
C ILE A 91 11.53 0.55 7.36
N ALA A 92 11.41 1.41 8.37
CA ALA A 92 12.31 1.40 9.52
C ALA A 92 12.24 0.06 10.26
N TYR A 93 11.03 -0.42 10.57
CA TYR A 93 10.85 -1.69 11.27
C TYR A 93 11.37 -2.88 10.45
N LEU A 94 11.03 -2.97 9.16
CA LEU A 94 11.51 -4.05 8.31
C LEU A 94 13.05 -4.05 8.22
N THR A 95 13.69 -2.88 8.30
CA THR A 95 15.16 -2.78 8.32
C THR A 95 15.74 -3.33 9.62
N MET A 96 15.06 -3.14 10.75
CA MET A 96 15.49 -3.63 12.06
C MET A 96 15.39 -5.15 12.21
N VAL A 97 14.50 -5.79 11.46
CA VAL A 97 14.24 -7.24 11.54
C VAL A 97 14.70 -8.00 10.31
N ALA A 98 15.35 -7.33 9.35
CA ALA A 98 15.75 -7.91 8.06
C ALA A 98 16.69 -9.12 8.20
N ASP A 99 17.54 -9.12 9.22
CA ASP A 99 18.48 -10.20 9.54
C ASP A 99 17.80 -11.48 10.08
N GLN A 100 16.55 -11.37 10.53
CA GLN A 100 15.73 -12.49 11.00
C GLN A 100 14.94 -13.17 9.88
N VAL A 101 14.93 -12.59 8.69
CA VAL A 101 14.18 -13.06 7.53
C VAL A 101 14.97 -14.12 6.78
N VAL A 102 14.36 -15.27 6.50
CA VAL A 102 15.00 -16.36 5.75
C VAL A 102 14.27 -16.56 4.43
N ALA A 103 14.90 -16.25 3.30
CA ALA A 103 14.30 -16.55 2.00
C ALA A 103 14.39 -18.06 1.69
N PRO A 104 13.25 -18.77 1.49
CA PRO A 104 13.26 -20.16 1.03
C PRO A 104 13.71 -20.22 -0.43
N VAL A 105 14.71 -21.05 -0.71
CA VAL A 105 15.27 -21.18 -2.07
C VAL A 105 14.41 -22.09 -2.93
N ILE A 106 13.97 -21.59 -4.07
CA ILE A 106 13.26 -22.35 -5.10
C ILE A 106 14.29 -23.22 -5.82
N ARG A 107 14.21 -24.54 -5.63
CA ARG A 107 15.16 -25.49 -6.21
C ARG A 107 14.71 -26.03 -7.55
N ASP A 108 13.41 -26.26 -7.72
CA ASP A 108 12.82 -26.70 -8.97
C ASP A 108 11.98 -25.57 -9.56
N ILE A 109 12.54 -24.89 -10.56
CA ILE A 109 11.85 -23.80 -11.28
C ILE A 109 10.89 -24.30 -12.35
N MET A 110 10.93 -25.59 -12.67
CA MET A 110 10.03 -26.21 -13.64
C MET A 110 8.74 -26.70 -12.97
N ASP A 111 8.76 -26.84 -11.64
CA ASP A 111 7.57 -27.06 -10.83
C ASP A 111 6.72 -25.77 -10.81
N PRO A 112 5.48 -25.81 -11.34
CA PRO A 112 4.61 -24.64 -11.36
C PRO A 112 4.24 -24.14 -9.96
N ASP A 113 4.27 -25.01 -8.95
CA ASP A 113 3.78 -24.68 -7.60
C ASP A 113 4.92 -24.20 -6.68
N ALA A 114 6.19 -24.51 -7.01
CA ALA A 114 7.34 -24.23 -6.15
C ALA A 114 7.55 -22.73 -5.82
N ALA A 115 7.19 -21.83 -6.74
CA ALA A 115 7.26 -20.40 -6.49
C ALA A 115 6.19 -19.93 -5.49
N GLU A 116 4.98 -20.48 -5.57
CA GLU A 116 3.89 -20.17 -4.66
C GLU A 116 4.20 -20.69 -3.25
N GLU A 117 4.66 -21.94 -3.14
CA GLU A 117 5.07 -22.53 -1.86
C GLU A 117 6.20 -21.75 -1.18
N ALA A 118 7.19 -21.27 -1.96
CA ALA A 118 8.29 -20.46 -1.43
C ALA A 118 7.79 -19.10 -0.90
N VAL A 119 6.88 -18.44 -1.62
CA VAL A 119 6.29 -17.18 -1.16
C VAL A 119 5.44 -17.41 0.08
N GLU A 120 4.64 -18.47 0.13
CA GLU A 120 3.84 -18.83 1.30
C GLU A 120 4.73 -19.11 2.52
N ALA A 121 5.76 -19.95 2.37
CA ALA A 121 6.71 -20.24 3.43
C ALA A 121 7.46 -19.00 3.91
N PHE A 122 7.73 -18.03 3.02
CA PHE A 122 8.30 -16.75 3.40
C PHE A 122 7.33 -15.90 4.23
N MET A 123 6.10 -15.74 3.77
CA MET A 123 5.09 -14.92 4.43
C MET A 123 4.64 -15.51 5.78
N ASN A 124 4.69 -16.84 5.93
CA ASN A 124 4.31 -17.55 7.16
C ASN A 124 5.40 -17.53 8.25
N GLN A 125 6.56 -16.91 8.01
CA GLN A 125 7.56 -16.75 9.06
C GLN A 125 7.05 -15.85 10.19
N PRO A 126 7.39 -16.12 11.46
CA PRO A 126 6.97 -15.30 12.59
C PRO A 126 7.29 -13.81 12.42
N VAL A 127 8.48 -13.48 11.91
CA VAL A 127 8.90 -12.10 11.64
C VAL A 127 8.04 -11.41 10.57
N MET A 128 7.57 -12.15 9.56
CA MET A 128 6.70 -11.62 8.51
C MET A 128 5.26 -11.47 9.00
N ALA A 129 4.79 -12.37 9.86
CA ALA A 129 3.49 -12.23 10.52
C ALA A 129 3.47 -10.99 11.42
N ASP A 130 4.52 -10.77 12.23
CA ASP A 130 4.65 -9.59 13.08
C ASP A 130 4.73 -8.29 12.26
N PHE A 131 5.52 -8.29 11.19
CA PHE A 131 5.58 -7.16 10.25
C PHE A 131 4.21 -6.87 9.63
N SER A 132 3.50 -7.91 9.18
CA SER A 132 2.18 -7.77 8.55
C SER A 132 1.13 -7.24 9.52
N LEU A 133 1.17 -7.69 10.78
CA LEU A 133 0.30 -7.18 11.84
C LEU A 133 0.58 -5.70 12.12
N LEU A 134 1.86 -5.32 12.24
CA LEU A 134 2.26 -3.92 12.40
C LEU A 134 1.80 -3.07 11.21
N GLN A 135 2.03 -3.53 9.97
CA GLN A 135 1.58 -2.82 8.78
C GLN A 135 0.06 -2.65 8.75
N THR A 136 -0.69 -3.67 9.13
CA THR A 136 -2.16 -3.60 9.20
C THR A 136 -2.59 -2.57 10.23
N PHE A 137 -2.00 -2.59 11.43
CA PHE A 137 -2.28 -1.61 12.48
C PHE A 137 -1.98 -0.17 12.02
N LEU A 138 -0.78 0.06 11.46
CA LEU A 138 -0.38 1.37 10.92
C LEU A 138 -1.33 1.82 9.80
N SER A 139 -1.65 0.92 8.86
CA SER A 139 -2.56 1.20 7.76
C SER A 139 -3.92 1.67 8.28
N VAL A 140 -4.52 0.97 9.24
CA VAL A 140 -5.82 1.36 9.81
C VAL A 140 -5.75 2.72 10.51
N VAL A 141 -4.78 2.92 11.41
CA VAL A 141 -4.66 4.16 12.20
C VAL A 141 -4.42 5.37 11.29
N PHE A 142 -3.45 5.27 10.38
CA PHE A 142 -3.12 6.37 9.48
C PHE A 142 -4.15 6.55 8.36
N MET A 143 -4.89 5.52 7.97
CA MET A 143 -6.04 5.65 7.06
C MET A 143 -7.19 6.41 7.72
N ILE A 144 -7.50 6.16 8.99
CA ILE A 144 -8.50 6.95 9.73
C ILE A 144 -8.10 8.43 9.74
N TRP A 145 -6.81 8.73 9.94
CA TRP A 145 -6.32 10.10 9.83
C TRP A 145 -6.45 10.65 8.40
N ALA A 146 -6.04 9.90 7.37
CA ALA A 146 -6.17 10.27 5.97
C ALA A 146 -7.61 10.59 5.57
N VAL A 147 -8.57 9.77 6.02
CA VAL A 147 -10.02 9.95 5.80
C VAL A 147 -10.51 11.29 6.33
N ASN A 148 -10.06 11.69 7.51
CA ASN A 148 -10.45 12.99 8.07
C ASN A 148 -9.98 14.14 7.17
N ILE A 149 -8.75 14.05 6.63
CA ILE A 149 -8.23 15.05 5.69
C ILE A 149 -9.01 15.01 4.37
N TRP A 150 -9.25 13.82 3.80
CA TRP A 150 -10.01 13.68 2.57
C TRP A 150 -11.45 14.16 2.71
N TYR A 151 -12.11 13.93 3.84
CA TYR A 151 -13.46 14.43 4.09
C TYR A 151 -13.55 15.94 3.89
N TYR A 152 -12.69 16.70 4.57
CA TYR A 152 -12.65 18.16 4.39
C TYR A 152 -12.14 18.54 3.01
N GLY A 153 -11.10 17.88 2.51
CA GLY A 153 -10.51 18.16 1.20
C GLY A 153 -11.53 18.03 0.06
N ILE A 154 -12.26 16.91 0.01
CA ILE A 154 -13.29 16.64 -1.01
C ILE A 154 -14.48 17.56 -0.84
N ARG A 155 -14.93 17.84 0.39
CA ARG A 155 -15.99 18.81 0.65
C ARG A 155 -15.70 20.16 -0.01
N HIS A 156 -14.48 20.68 0.15
CA HIS A 156 -14.09 21.97 -0.44
C HIS A 156 -13.77 21.85 -1.94
N ALA A 157 -13.10 20.78 -2.36
CA ALA A 157 -12.72 20.57 -3.76
C ALA A 157 -13.93 20.40 -4.69
N ARG A 158 -15.02 19.80 -4.17
CA ARG A 158 -16.25 19.47 -4.90
C ARG A 158 -17.48 20.25 -4.45
N ARG A 159 -17.31 21.24 -3.56
CA ARG A 159 -18.39 22.10 -3.00
C ARG A 159 -19.60 21.32 -2.46
N LEU A 160 -19.33 20.18 -1.83
CA LEU A 160 -20.39 19.31 -1.32
C LEU A 160 -20.90 19.79 0.04
N THR A 161 -22.11 19.38 0.40
CA THR A 161 -22.57 19.46 1.79
C THR A 161 -21.72 18.52 2.67
N ALA A 162 -21.74 18.75 3.98
CA ALA A 162 -21.05 17.88 4.93
C ALA A 162 -21.51 16.42 4.82
N ARG A 163 -22.82 16.19 4.66
CA ARG A 163 -23.40 14.86 4.48
C ARG A 163 -22.86 14.17 3.24
N ASP A 164 -22.90 14.85 2.10
CA ASP A 164 -22.55 14.25 0.80
C ASP A 164 -21.04 14.00 0.68
N ALA A 165 -20.22 14.89 1.24
CA ALA A 165 -18.78 14.67 1.39
C ALA A 165 -18.48 13.45 2.28
N GLY A 166 -19.23 13.31 3.38
CA GLY A 166 -19.17 12.15 4.27
C GLY A 166 -19.43 10.85 3.53
N ILE A 167 -20.53 10.79 2.77
CA ILE A 167 -20.87 9.60 1.97
C ILE A 167 -19.79 9.33 0.90
N THR A 168 -19.33 10.38 0.22
CA THR A 168 -18.33 10.29 -0.86
C THR A 168 -16.99 9.71 -0.40
N VAL A 169 -16.56 10.02 0.83
CA VAL A 169 -15.25 9.62 1.36
C VAL A 169 -15.35 8.43 2.30
N LEU A 170 -16.26 8.46 3.27
CA LEU A 170 -16.32 7.47 4.34
C LEU A 170 -16.76 6.10 3.82
N ILE A 171 -17.73 6.02 2.90
CA ILE A 171 -18.21 4.72 2.42
C ILE A 171 -17.11 3.95 1.66
N PRO A 172 -16.45 4.52 0.64
CA PRO A 172 -15.39 3.80 -0.06
C PRO A 172 -14.24 3.39 0.86
N VAL A 173 -13.87 4.26 1.82
CA VAL A 173 -12.78 3.92 2.74
C VAL A 173 -13.19 2.91 3.79
N ALA A 174 -14.44 2.95 4.29
CA ALA A 174 -14.95 1.90 5.17
C ALA A 174 -14.96 0.54 4.48
N ILE A 175 -15.38 0.47 3.21
CA ILE A 175 -15.31 -0.75 2.41
C ILE A 175 -13.85 -1.23 2.29
N TYR A 176 -12.93 -0.33 1.93
CA TYR A 176 -11.50 -0.66 1.87
C TYR A 176 -10.97 -1.20 3.20
N LEU A 177 -11.29 -0.56 4.33
CA LEU A 177 -10.85 -1.00 5.66
C LEU A 177 -11.41 -2.36 6.03
N ILE A 178 -12.69 -2.63 5.71
CA ILE A 178 -13.31 -3.95 5.93
C ILE A 178 -12.56 -5.02 5.14
N VAL A 179 -12.27 -4.77 3.85
CA VAL A 179 -11.51 -5.71 3.01
C VAL A 179 -10.13 -5.96 3.58
N VAL A 180 -9.39 -4.91 3.96
CA VAL A 180 -8.06 -5.05 4.56
C VAL A 180 -8.12 -5.90 5.82
N ILE A 181 -9.01 -5.57 6.76
CA ILE A 181 -9.09 -6.29 8.04
C ILE A 181 -9.49 -7.75 7.83
N ALA A 182 -10.41 -8.04 6.90
CA ALA A 182 -10.83 -9.40 6.58
C ALA A 182 -9.71 -10.22 5.92
N SER A 183 -8.90 -9.62 5.04
CA SER A 183 -7.81 -10.31 4.36
C SER A 183 -6.62 -10.65 5.27
N TYR A 184 -6.37 -9.85 6.32
CA TYR A 184 -5.25 -10.04 7.24
C TYR A 184 -5.62 -10.75 8.55
N GLY A 185 -6.85 -11.27 8.69
CA GLY A 185 -7.23 -12.18 9.77
C GLY A 185 -7.13 -11.59 11.18
N VAL A 186 -7.41 -10.28 11.36
CA VAL A 186 -7.40 -9.65 12.70
C VAL A 186 -8.64 -10.04 13.54
N PHE A 187 -9.40 -11.05 13.12
CA PHE A 187 -10.46 -11.71 13.89
C PHE A 187 -10.51 -13.21 13.57
#